data_AF-A0A948RHJ8-F1
#
_entry.id   AF-A0A948RHJ8-F1
#
_cell.length_a   1.000
_cell.length_b   1.000
_cell.length_c   1.000
_cell.angle_alpha   90.00
_cell.angle_beta   90.00
_cell.angle_gamma   90.00
#
_symmetry.space_group_name_H-M   'P 1'
#
loop_
_entity.id
_entity.type
_entity.pdbx_description
1 polymer ?
#
loop_
_entity_poly.entity_id
_entity_poly.type
_entity_poly.pdbx_seq_one_letter_code
_entity_poly.pdbx_strand_id
1 'polypeptide(L)'
;YLVNDANIDFLGSLAFSDGSPVYNARELLHMRDVKNVVQPVLGIGYGVWITILGLGIWAQWGNWWHECHLWQDYRRGLGRGGWLTSGLVTLIAVLAGISFWQFFTYFHTLFFEGDSWLFSYSDTLIRLFPMRFWQDTFIWVGLIALISGLGMGWGLRLKSK
;
A
#
# COMPACT_ATOMS: atom_id res chain seq x y z
N TYR A 1 14.01 -1.11 -8.74
CA TYR A 1 14.57 -1.43 -7.41
C TYR A 1 13.53 -2.01 -6.46
N LEU A 2 12.45 -1.27 -6.11
CA LEU A 2 11.47 -1.76 -5.12
C LEU A 2 10.62 -2.94 -5.60
N VAL A 3 10.33 -3.01 -6.90
CA VAL A 3 9.43 -4.01 -7.52
C VAL A 3 10.17 -5.09 -8.31
N ASN A 4 11.49 -5.23 -8.11
CA ASN A 4 12.33 -6.22 -8.79
C ASN A 4 13.47 -6.71 -7.89
N ASP A 5 14.26 -7.67 -8.38
CA ASP A 5 15.31 -8.32 -7.58
C ASP A 5 16.66 -7.59 -7.58
N ALA A 6 16.71 -6.35 -8.10
CA ALA A 6 17.95 -5.57 -8.13
C ALA A 6 18.49 -5.32 -6.70
N ASN A 7 19.80 -5.51 -6.47
CA ASN A 7 20.44 -5.19 -5.19
C ASN A 7 20.58 -3.67 -5.00
N ILE A 8 20.83 -3.23 -3.76
CA ILE A 8 21.04 -1.83 -3.39
C ILE A 8 22.17 -1.16 -4.19
N ASP A 9 23.13 -1.94 -4.68
CA ASP A 9 24.21 -1.49 -5.58
C ASP A 9 23.67 -0.89 -6.89
N PHE A 10 22.46 -1.27 -7.31
CA PHE A 10 21.78 -0.63 -8.44
C PHE A 10 21.54 0.86 -8.18
N LEU A 11 21.16 1.24 -6.96
CA LEU A 11 21.01 2.64 -6.57
C LEU A 11 22.36 3.26 -6.22
N GLY A 12 23.23 2.50 -5.55
CA GLY A 12 24.56 2.97 -5.12
C GLY A 12 25.53 3.27 -6.27
N SER A 13 25.31 2.70 -7.45
CA SER A 13 26.13 2.97 -8.64
C SER A 13 25.67 4.18 -9.46
N LEU A 14 24.53 4.79 -9.10
CA LEU A 14 24.06 6.01 -9.75
C LEU A 14 24.93 7.20 -9.34
N ALA A 15 25.45 7.91 -10.33
CA ALA A 15 26.28 9.09 -10.14
C ALA A 15 25.76 10.27 -10.97
N PHE A 16 25.99 11.48 -10.48
CA PHE A 16 25.81 12.70 -11.26
C PHE A 16 26.89 12.82 -12.35
N SER A 17 26.77 13.82 -13.23
CA SER A 17 27.72 14.05 -14.32
C SER A 17 29.15 14.35 -13.87
N ASP A 18 29.32 14.82 -12.64
CA ASP A 18 30.62 15.08 -12.01
C ASP A 18 31.22 13.84 -11.31
N GLY A 19 30.54 12.69 -11.38
CA GLY A 19 30.95 11.44 -10.76
C GLY A 19 30.59 11.29 -9.28
N SER A 20 29.96 12.30 -8.65
CA SER A 20 29.49 12.19 -7.27
C SER A 20 28.27 11.25 -7.17
N PRO A 21 28.13 10.46 -6.09
CA PRO A 21 27.03 9.52 -5.95
C PRO A 21 25.68 10.26 -5.81
N VAL A 22 24.64 9.74 -6.46
CA VAL A 22 23.28 10.31 -6.41
C VAL A 22 22.68 10.18 -5.01
N TYR A 23 22.92 9.05 -4.34
CA TYR A 23 22.41 8.76 -3.00
C TYR A 23 23.56 8.57 -2.03
N ASN A 24 23.43 9.15 -0.84
CA ASN A 24 24.38 8.93 0.25
C ASN A 24 24.12 7.59 0.97
N ALA A 25 25.02 7.21 1.87
CA ALA A 25 24.93 5.92 2.58
C ALA A 25 23.63 5.75 3.39
N ARG A 26 23.13 6.83 4.02
CA ARG A 26 21.88 6.79 4.80
C ARG A 26 20.67 6.58 3.90
N GLU A 27 20.60 7.28 2.78
CA GLU A 27 19.52 7.12 1.79
C GLU A 27 19.48 5.70 1.22
N LEU A 28 20.64 5.10 0.97
CA LEU A 28 20.74 3.71 0.51
C LEU A 28 20.27 2.72 1.58
N LEU A 29 20.62 2.94 2.86
CA LEU A 29 20.10 2.13 3.96
C LEU A 29 18.57 2.22 4.04
N HIS A 30 18.03 3.44 3.98
CA HIS A 30 16.58 3.63 3.98
C HIS A 30 15.88 2.95 2.80
N MET A 31 16.42 3.06 1.58
CA MET A 31 15.84 2.41 0.42
C MET A 31 15.84 0.88 0.54
N ARG A 32 16.85 0.30 1.21
CA ARG A 32 16.87 -1.12 1.55
C ARG A 32 15.77 -1.46 2.56
N ASP A 33 15.62 -0.67 3.62
CA ASP A 33 14.56 -0.87 4.61
C ASP A 33 13.17 -0.80 3.96
N VAL A 34 12.93 0.20 3.11
CA VAL A 34 11.70 0.36 2.33
C VAL A 34 11.46 -0.87 1.45
N LYS A 35 12.49 -1.39 0.78
CA LYS A 35 12.36 -2.61 -0.04
C LYS A 35 11.92 -3.82 0.79
N ASN A 36 12.49 -3.97 1.99
CA ASN A 36 12.17 -5.06 2.90
C ASN A 36 10.74 -5.00 3.44
N VAL A 37 10.09 -3.83 3.42
CA VAL A 37 8.66 -3.68 3.75
C VAL A 37 7.78 -3.85 2.51
N VAL A 38 8.13 -3.18 1.40
CA VAL A 38 7.32 -3.15 0.18
C VAL A 38 7.18 -4.52 -0.46
N GLN A 39 8.26 -5.31 -0.55
CA GLN A 39 8.19 -6.60 -1.25
C GLN A 39 7.30 -7.62 -0.53
N PRO A 40 7.39 -7.84 0.79
CA PRO A 40 6.46 -8.72 1.50
C PRO A 40 5.00 -8.25 1.40
N VAL A 41 4.76 -6.93 1.55
CA VAL A 41 3.40 -6.37 1.45
C VAL A 41 2.80 -6.63 0.07
N LEU A 42 3.57 -6.40 -1.00
CA LEU A 42 3.12 -6.70 -2.36
C LEU A 42 2.90 -8.21 -2.57
N GLY A 43 3.80 -9.06 -2.07
CA GLY A 43 3.67 -10.52 -2.18
C GLY A 43 2.41 -11.05 -1.50
N ILE A 44 2.15 -10.62 -0.26
CA ILE A 44 0.91 -10.95 0.47
C ILE A 44 -0.31 -10.41 -0.28
N GLY A 45 -0.24 -9.17 -0.75
CA GLY A 45 -1.31 -8.55 -1.54
C GLY A 45 -1.66 -9.35 -2.79
N TYR A 46 -0.67 -9.75 -3.58
CA TYR A 46 -0.88 -10.60 -4.76
C TYR A 46 -1.47 -11.96 -4.39
N GLY A 47 -1.00 -12.58 -3.30
CA GLY A 47 -1.59 -13.82 -2.79
C GLY A 47 -3.07 -13.67 -2.48
N VAL A 48 -3.46 -12.62 -1.76
CA VAL A 48 -4.86 -12.31 -1.45
C VAL A 48 -5.69 -12.08 -2.73
N TRP A 49 -5.18 -11.30 -3.68
CA TRP A 49 -5.86 -11.07 -4.96
C TRP A 49 -6.05 -12.36 -5.75
N ILE A 50 -5.02 -13.19 -5.86
CA ILE A 50 -5.09 -14.49 -6.53
C ILE A 50 -6.11 -15.40 -5.85
N THR A 51 -6.13 -15.46 -4.51
CA THR A 51 -7.12 -16.25 -3.77
C THR A 51 -8.54 -15.76 -4.02
N ILE A 52 -8.80 -14.45 -3.94
CA ILE A 52 -10.13 -13.88 -4.20
C ILE A 52 -10.57 -14.19 -5.65
N LEU A 53 -9.72 -13.93 -6.63
CA LEU A 53 -10.01 -14.19 -8.03
C LEU A 53 -10.21 -15.69 -8.31
N GLY A 54 -9.36 -16.54 -7.73
CA GLY A 54 -9.45 -17.99 -7.86
C GLY A 54 -10.74 -18.54 -7.28
N LEU A 55 -11.17 -18.06 -6.11
CA LEU A 55 -12.48 -18.40 -5.53
C LEU A 55 -13.64 -17.92 -6.42
N GLY A 56 -13.53 -16.73 -7.03
CA GLY A 56 -14.53 -16.23 -7.97
C GLY A 56 -14.65 -17.08 -9.24
N ILE A 57 -13.52 -17.46 -9.84
CA ILE A 57 -13.47 -18.34 -11.03
C ILE A 57 -14.00 -19.73 -10.68
N TRP A 58 -13.57 -20.29 -9.55
CA TRP A 58 -14.02 -21.60 -9.10
C TRP A 58 -15.54 -21.60 -8.83
N ALA A 59 -16.07 -20.54 -8.23
CA ALA A 59 -17.51 -20.37 -8.05
C ALA A 59 -18.28 -20.34 -9.38
N GLN A 60 -17.70 -19.71 -10.41
CA GLN A 60 -18.31 -19.66 -11.74
C GLN A 60 -18.28 -21.03 -12.44
N TRP A 61 -17.17 -21.76 -12.39
CA TRP A 61 -17.05 -23.10 -13.00
C TRP A 61 -17.84 -24.17 -12.27
N GLY A 62 -17.90 -24.09 -10.94
CA GLY A 62 -18.73 -24.97 -10.10
C GLY A 62 -20.23 -24.68 -10.19
N ASN A 63 -20.63 -23.71 -11.02
CA ASN A 63 -22.02 -23.28 -11.20
C ASN A 63 -22.70 -22.87 -9.88
N TRP A 64 -21.94 -22.32 -8.93
CA TRP A 64 -22.42 -21.87 -7.61
C TRP A 64 -23.49 -20.78 -7.70
N TRP A 65 -23.71 -20.21 -8.88
CA TRP A 65 -24.84 -19.32 -9.13
C TRP A 65 -26.20 -20.03 -8.96
N HIS A 66 -26.28 -21.34 -9.21
CA HIS A 66 -27.47 -22.14 -8.92
C HIS A 66 -27.53 -22.52 -7.43
N GLU A 67 -26.38 -22.77 -6.81
CA GLU A 67 -26.25 -22.95 -5.36
C GLU A 67 -26.23 -21.59 -4.65
N CYS A 68 -27.42 -20.99 -4.58
CA CYS A 68 -27.65 -19.62 -4.14
C CYS A 68 -26.89 -19.21 -2.86
N HIS A 69 -26.64 -20.14 -1.93
CA HIS A 69 -25.95 -19.88 -0.67
C HIS A 69 -24.44 -19.57 -0.82
N LEU A 70 -23.67 -20.38 -1.57
CA LEU A 70 -22.22 -20.19 -1.72
C LEU A 70 -21.87 -18.88 -2.44
N TRP A 71 -22.61 -18.57 -3.51
CA TRP A 71 -22.43 -17.31 -4.24
C TRP A 71 -22.82 -16.10 -3.39
N GLN A 72 -23.89 -16.20 -2.60
CA GLN A 72 -24.27 -15.15 -1.66
C GLN A 72 -23.19 -14.94 -0.60
N ASP A 73 -22.58 -16.01 -0.09
CA ASP A 73 -21.54 -15.92 0.94
C ASP A 73 -20.25 -15.31 0.41
N TYR A 74 -19.82 -15.65 -0.81
CA TYR A 74 -18.70 -14.99 -1.48
C TYR A 74 -18.93 -13.47 -1.62
N ARG A 75 -20.12 -13.08 -2.12
CA ARG A 75 -20.49 -11.66 -2.26
C ARG A 75 -20.58 -10.94 -0.91
N ARG A 76 -21.13 -11.59 0.12
CA ARG A 76 -21.15 -11.06 1.49
C ARG A 76 -19.75 -10.86 2.04
N GLY A 77 -18.84 -11.80 1.78
CA GLY A 77 -17.43 -11.71 2.17
C GLY A 77 -16.76 -10.47 1.57
N LEU A 78 -16.87 -10.31 0.24
CA LEU A 78 -16.34 -9.14 -0.46
C LEU A 78 -16.98 -7.83 0.02
N GLY A 79 -18.30 -7.80 0.21
CA GLY A 79 -19.00 -6.62 0.73
C GLY A 79 -18.58 -6.24 2.14
N ARG A 80 -18.45 -7.21 3.05
CA ARG A 80 -17.92 -7.00 4.41
C ARG A 80 -16.48 -6.52 4.40
N GLY A 81 -15.64 -7.12 3.54
CA GLY A 81 -14.27 -6.68 3.31
C GLY A 81 -14.19 -5.23 2.83
N GLY A 82 -15.07 -4.85 1.90
CA GLY A 82 -15.21 -3.47 1.43
C GLY A 82 -15.52 -2.50 2.57
N TRP A 83 -16.50 -2.81 3.41
CA TRP A 83 -16.84 -1.99 4.58
C TRP A 83 -15.71 -1.89 5.60
N LEU A 84 -15.03 -3.00 5.89
CA LEU A 84 -13.89 -3.02 6.81
C LEU A 84 -12.76 -2.14 6.28
N THR A 85 -12.41 -2.28 5.01
CA THR A 85 -11.39 -1.45 4.34
C THR A 85 -11.76 0.02 4.37
N SER A 86 -13.01 0.37 4.05
CA SER A 86 -13.48 1.76 4.13
C SER A 86 -13.35 2.33 5.54
N GLY A 87 -13.75 1.57 6.57
CA GLY A 87 -13.61 1.99 7.97
C GLY A 87 -12.15 2.22 8.37
N LEU A 88 -11.26 1.29 8.02
CA LEU A 88 -9.82 1.40 8.30
C LEU A 88 -9.19 2.60 7.58
N VAL A 89 -9.50 2.79 6.30
CA VAL A 89 -8.98 3.92 5.51
C VAL A 89 -9.49 5.25 6.07
N THR A 90 -10.77 5.34 6.44
CA THR A 90 -11.31 6.54 7.09
C THR A 90 -10.61 6.83 8.42
N LEU A 91 -10.37 5.81 9.25
CA LEU A 91 -9.63 5.97 10.50
C LEU A 91 -8.20 6.50 10.25
N ILE A 92 -7.47 5.91 9.31
CA ILE A 92 -6.11 6.34 8.94
C ILE A 92 -6.14 7.78 8.41
N ALA A 93 -7.10 8.12 7.55
CA ALA A 93 -7.24 9.47 7.00
C ALA A 93 -7.51 10.51 8.09
N VAL A 94 -8.34 10.20 9.09
CA VAL A 94 -8.59 11.07 10.25
C VAL A 94 -7.29 11.29 11.03
N LEU A 95 -6.55 10.23 11.36
CA LEU A 95 -5.28 10.33 12.08
C LEU A 95 -4.24 11.17 11.32
N ALA A 96 -4.10 10.92 10.01
CA ALA A 96 -3.21 11.68 9.14
C ALA A 96 -3.65 13.14 8.97
N GLY A 97 -4.95 13.42 9.02
CA GLY A 97 -5.54 14.75 8.89
C GLY A 97 -5.34 15.66 10.12
N ILE A 98 -5.19 15.08 11.32
CA ILE A 98 -4.90 15.86 12.55
C ILE A 98 -3.49 16.47 12.48
N SER A 99 -2.50 15.65 12.14
CA SER A 99 -1.12 16.10 11.94
C SER A 99 -0.38 15.13 11.05
N PHE A 100 -0.21 15.49 9.78
CA PHE A 100 0.50 14.62 8.84
C PHE A 100 1.95 14.39 9.26
N TRP A 101 2.61 15.40 9.86
CA TRP A 101 3.98 15.28 10.34
C TRP A 101 4.11 14.21 11.43
N GLN A 102 3.26 14.25 12.46
CA GLN A 102 3.29 13.24 13.52
C GLN A 102 2.91 11.87 12.98
N PHE A 103 1.87 11.80 12.15
CA PHE A 103 1.46 10.56 11.48
C PHE A 103 2.61 9.95 10.67
N PHE A 104 3.31 10.76 9.88
CA PHE A 104 4.45 10.31 9.08
C PHE A 104 5.60 9.83 9.96
N THR A 105 5.92 10.53 11.04
CA THR A 105 6.91 10.07 12.02
C THR A 105 6.52 8.73 12.63
N TYR A 106 5.29 8.57 13.13
CA TYR A 106 4.84 7.31 13.71
C TYR A 106 4.87 6.16 12.71
N PHE A 107 4.43 6.42 11.47
CA PHE A 107 4.55 5.46 10.37
C PHE A 107 5.99 5.00 10.20
N HIS A 108 6.96 5.91 10.13
CA HIS A 108 8.36 5.52 9.97
C HIS A 108 8.91 4.76 11.17
N THR A 109 8.59 5.17 12.39
CA THR A 109 9.04 4.45 13.60
C THR A 109 8.44 3.06 13.75
N LEU A 110 7.30 2.78 13.11
CA LEU A 110 6.67 1.45 13.11
C LEU A 110 7.42 0.47 12.19
N PHE A 111 8.00 0.96 11.09
CA PHE A 111 8.61 0.12 10.06
C PHE A 111 10.14 0.13 10.07
N PHE A 112 10.76 1.19 10.61
CA PHE A 112 12.19 1.42 10.52
C PHE A 112 12.79 1.66 11.90
N GLU A 113 13.89 0.97 12.19
CA GLU A 113 14.67 1.18 13.39
C GLU A 113 15.68 2.31 13.18
N GLY A 114 15.92 3.10 14.24
CA GLY A 114 16.91 4.18 14.20
C GLY A 114 16.49 5.38 13.35
N ASP A 115 17.47 5.99 12.68
CA ASP A 115 17.37 7.29 11.99
C ASP A 115 17.54 7.19 10.46
N SER A 116 17.45 5.99 9.87
CA SER A 116 17.70 5.80 8.42
C SER A 116 16.79 6.68 7.55
N TRP A 117 15.59 6.99 8.02
CA TRP A 117 14.58 7.81 7.33
C TRP A 117 14.68 9.31 7.60
N LEU A 118 15.64 9.78 8.40
CA LEU A 118 15.84 11.19 8.72
C LEU A 118 16.92 11.82 7.83
N PHE A 119 16.48 12.67 6.89
CA PHE A 119 17.33 13.27 5.87
C PHE A 119 17.59 14.77 6.09
N SER A 120 18.74 15.22 5.61
CA SER A 120 19.00 16.64 5.40
C SER A 120 18.21 17.13 4.18
N TYR A 121 17.76 18.39 4.16
CA TYR A 121 17.10 18.98 2.99
C TYR A 121 17.98 18.99 1.71
N SER A 122 19.30 18.82 1.86
CA SER A 122 20.24 18.66 0.74
C SER A 122 20.22 17.27 0.10
N ASP A 123 19.72 16.26 0.82
CA ASP A 123 19.75 14.87 0.37
C ASP A 123 18.80 14.67 -0.82
N THR A 124 19.18 13.76 -1.73
CA THR A 124 18.48 13.58 -3.00
C THR A 124 17.06 13.06 -2.81
N LEU A 125 16.85 12.11 -1.90
CA LEU A 125 15.61 11.39 -1.69
C LEU A 125 14.51 12.30 -1.15
N ILE A 126 14.82 13.19 -0.19
CA ILE A 126 13.84 14.16 0.32
C ILE A 126 13.53 15.28 -0.69
N ARG A 127 14.47 15.58 -1.60
CA ARG A 127 14.23 16.52 -2.70
C ARG A 127 13.33 15.92 -3.79
N LEU A 128 13.49 14.63 -4.08
CA LEU A 128 12.63 13.89 -5.03
C LEU A 128 11.26 13.56 -4.46
N PHE A 129 11.20 13.21 -3.17
CA PHE A 129 9.98 12.80 -2.47
C PHE A 129 9.76 13.69 -1.23
N PRO A 130 9.51 15.00 -1.42
CA PRO A 130 9.29 15.92 -0.31
C PRO A 130 8.01 15.58 0.45
N MET A 131 7.83 16.16 1.65
CA MET A 131 6.65 15.91 2.48
C MET A 131 5.32 16.04 1.72
N ARG A 132 5.21 17.04 0.83
CA ARG A 132 4.01 17.26 0.00
C ARG A 132 3.73 16.10 -0.95
N PHE A 133 4.76 15.49 -1.55
CA PHE A 133 4.59 14.30 -2.39
C PHE A 133 3.91 13.18 -1.61
N TRP A 134 4.32 12.96 -0.36
CA TRP A 134 3.72 11.93 0.49
C TRP A 134 2.30 12.29 0.91
N GLN A 135 2.02 13.55 1.26
CA GLN A 135 0.66 14.00 1.55
C GLN A 135 -0.29 13.71 0.37
N ASP A 136 0.09 14.15 -0.84
CA ASP A 136 -0.69 13.94 -2.05
C ASP A 136 -0.85 12.44 -2.35
N THR A 137 0.21 11.64 -2.17
CA THR A 137 0.17 10.19 -2.35
C THR A 137 -0.81 9.51 -1.39
N PHE A 138 -0.75 9.84 -0.10
CA PHE A 138 -1.67 9.28 0.91
C PHE A 138 -3.12 9.66 0.63
N ILE A 139 -3.38 10.88 0.17
CA ILE A 139 -4.71 11.33 -0.24
C ILE A 139 -5.21 10.48 -1.41
N TRP A 140 -4.44 10.36 -2.49
CA TRP A 140 -4.89 9.61 -3.67
C TRP A 140 -5.10 8.11 -3.39
N VAL A 141 -4.14 7.48 -2.70
CA VAL A 141 -4.26 6.06 -2.32
C VAL A 141 -5.47 5.86 -1.38
N GLY A 142 -5.64 6.76 -0.41
CA GLY A 142 -6.79 6.73 0.51
C GLY A 142 -8.12 6.88 -0.22
N LEU A 143 -8.23 7.82 -1.17
CA LEU A 143 -9.45 8.02 -1.96
C LEU A 143 -9.79 6.80 -2.82
N ILE A 144 -8.80 6.25 -3.53
CA ILE A 144 -8.99 5.06 -4.36
C ILE A 144 -9.45 3.88 -3.51
N ALA A 145 -8.81 3.65 -2.37
CA ALA A 145 -9.15 2.57 -1.44
C ALA A 145 -10.55 2.77 -0.83
N LEU A 146 -10.89 4.00 -0.43
CA LEU A 146 -12.19 4.32 0.14
C LEU A 146 -13.32 4.12 -0.88
N ILE A 147 -13.17 4.66 -2.09
CA ILE A 147 -14.17 4.51 -3.17
C ILE A 147 -14.34 3.04 -3.54
N SER A 148 -13.23 2.29 -3.68
CA SER A 148 -13.28 0.86 -3.98
C SER A 148 -13.99 0.07 -2.87
N GLY A 149 -13.64 0.34 -1.60
CA GLY A 149 -14.26 -0.30 -0.44
C GLY A 149 -15.75 -0.01 -0.32
N LEU A 150 -16.16 1.25 -0.51
CA LEU A 150 -17.58 1.66 -0.49
C LEU A 150 -18.33 1.04 -1.68
N GLY A 151 -17.73 1.03 -2.86
CA GLY A 151 -18.27 0.40 -4.06
C GLY A 151 -18.53 -1.09 -3.86
N MET A 152 -17.56 -1.83 -3.28
CA MET A 152 -17.74 -3.24 -2.94
C MET A 152 -18.78 -3.44 -1.83
N GLY A 153 -18.74 -2.63 -0.78
CA GLY A 153 -19.64 -2.72 0.38
C GLY A 153 -21.10 -2.45 0.04
N TRP A 154 -21.38 -1.46 -0.83
CA TRP A 154 -22.72 -1.16 -1.29
C TRP A 154 -23.16 -2.03 -2.48
N GLY A 155 -22.32 -2.18 -3.50
CA GLY A 155 -22.67 -2.88 -4.74
C GLY A 155 -22.89 -4.39 -4.55
N LEU A 156 -22.27 -4.99 -3.53
CA LEU A 156 -22.44 -6.40 -3.21
C LEU A 156 -23.42 -6.67 -2.07
N ARG A 157 -24.09 -5.62 -1.55
CA ARG A 157 -25.12 -5.77 -0.53
C ARG A 157 -26.31 -6.53 -1.10
N LEU A 158 -26.62 -7.69 -0.53
CA LEU A 158 -27.81 -8.44 -0.87
C LEU A 158 -29.04 -7.71 -0.30
N LYS A 159 -30.07 -7.52 -1.12
CA LYS A 159 -31.37 -7.03 -0.62
C LYS A 159 -31.97 -8.11 0.27
N SER A 160 -32.34 -7.76 1.50
CA SER A 160 -33.21 -8.63 2.29
C SER A 160 -34.53 -8.77 1.54
N LYS A 161 -35.01 -10.00 1.39
CA LYS A 161 -36.43 -10.22 1.12
C LYS A 161 -37.24 -9.88 2.37
#